data_AF-A0A2C8Z2D0-F1
#
_entry.id   AF-A0A2C8Z2D0-F1
#
_cell.length_a   1.000
_cell.length_b   1.000
_cell.length_c   1.000
_cell.angle_alpha   90.00
_cell.angle_beta   90.00
_cell.angle_gamma   90.00
#
_symmetry.space_group_name_H-M   'P 1'
#
loop_
_entity.id
_entity.type
_entity.pdbx_description
1 polymer ?
#
loop_
_entity_poly.entity_id
_entity_poly.type
_entity_poly.pdbx_seq_one_letter_code
_entity_poly.pdbx_strand_id
1 'polypeptide(L)'
;MNSKILAIKLTAFLASLTFFSGCAGSSNGDDLEVPTNLPPICRDIDFVANPDMREMCGVRKAHNKAYKNIPQQRYLIKPSETSIVKTGNKLELRFQNSLPLYLDGPIVNELLFNQEKRLEKIKNTYDYHESYNKISKERTRIFKMGIPTDFGSTREFCFRIPEAKGNARTRSKAMGNNIERMDCEDFETIVKADKAAKEL
;
A
#
# COMPACT_ATOMS: atom_id res chain seq x y z
N MET A 1 -66.22 15.15 -42.27
CA MET A 1 -64.89 14.50 -42.36
C MET A 1 -63.80 15.58 -42.31
N ASN A 2 -62.63 15.29 -41.71
CA ASN A 2 -61.38 16.08 -41.75
C ASN A 2 -60.95 16.92 -40.52
N SER A 3 -61.22 16.48 -39.29
CA SER A 3 -60.60 17.11 -38.08
C SER A 3 -59.68 16.17 -37.27
N LYS A 4 -59.58 14.89 -37.64
CA LYS A 4 -58.78 13.89 -36.89
C LYS A 4 -57.36 13.67 -37.43
N ILE A 5 -57.00 14.27 -38.57
CA ILE A 5 -55.71 14.01 -39.24
C ILE A 5 -54.61 14.99 -38.75
N LEU A 6 -54.98 16.14 -38.19
CA LEU A 6 -54.01 17.16 -37.77
C LEU A 6 -53.30 16.82 -36.45
N ALA A 7 -53.94 16.07 -35.55
CA ALA A 7 -53.39 15.75 -34.23
C ALA A 7 -52.29 14.67 -34.26
N ILE A 8 -52.19 13.89 -35.34
CA ILE A 8 -51.27 12.75 -35.44
C ILE A 8 -49.88 13.19 -35.96
N LYS A 9 -49.79 14.34 -36.63
CA LYS A 9 -48.50 14.82 -37.18
C LYS A 9 -47.69 15.69 -36.22
N LEU A 10 -48.28 16.19 -35.14
CA LEU A 10 -47.58 17.05 -34.17
C LEU A 10 -46.85 16.25 -33.08
N THR A 11 -47.29 15.03 -32.80
CA THR A 11 -46.67 14.15 -31.78
C THR A 11 -45.43 13.43 -32.29
N ALA A 12 -45.24 13.33 -33.60
CA ALA A 12 -44.05 12.69 -34.19
C ALA A 12 -42.79 13.59 -34.15
N PHE A 13 -42.92 14.90 -33.94
CA PHE A 13 -41.78 15.83 -33.98
C PHE A 13 -41.14 16.12 -32.61
N LEU A 14 -41.85 15.83 -31.50
CA LEU A 14 -41.32 16.02 -30.13
C LEU A 14 -40.61 14.78 -29.55
N ALA A 15 -40.71 13.62 -30.21
CA ALA A 15 -40.08 12.38 -29.73
C ALA A 15 -38.57 12.27 -30.06
N SER A 16 -38.04 13.20 -30.87
CA SER A 16 -36.65 13.16 -31.37
C SER A 16 -35.66 14.04 -30.59
N LEU A 17 -36.09 14.76 -29.54
CA LEU A 17 -35.20 15.66 -28.77
C LEU A 17 -34.72 15.10 -27.42
N THR A 18 -35.15 13.92 -26.98
CA THR A 18 -34.80 13.38 -25.65
C THR A 18 -33.61 12.43 -25.63
N PHE A 19 -32.94 12.18 -26.76
CA PHE A 19 -31.78 11.26 -26.82
C PHE A 19 -30.40 11.94 -26.72
N PHE A 20 -30.33 13.22 -26.38
CA PHE A 20 -29.08 13.91 -26.03
C PHE A 20 -28.96 14.24 -24.54
N SER A 21 -29.61 13.47 -23.65
CA SER A 21 -29.12 13.36 -22.28
C SER A 21 -27.80 12.60 -22.35
N GLY A 22 -26.71 13.36 -22.44
CA GLY A 22 -25.37 12.82 -22.34
C GLY A 22 -25.31 11.89 -21.13
N CYS A 23 -25.00 10.62 -21.39
CA CYS A 23 -24.50 9.74 -20.37
C CYS A 23 -23.22 10.39 -19.85
N ALA A 24 -23.35 11.25 -18.84
CA ALA A 24 -22.28 11.56 -17.93
C ALA A 24 -21.90 10.23 -17.29
N GLY A 25 -20.98 9.52 -17.94
CA GLY A 25 -20.47 8.25 -17.45
C GLY A 25 -19.91 8.52 -16.06
N SER A 26 -20.61 8.01 -15.05
CA SER A 26 -20.07 7.86 -13.71
C SER A 26 -18.81 7.02 -13.86
N SER A 27 -17.65 7.67 -14.00
CA SER A 27 -16.39 6.97 -14.04
C SER A 27 -16.15 6.47 -12.63
N ASN A 28 -16.50 5.22 -12.36
CA ASN A 28 -16.40 4.56 -11.05
C ASN A 28 -14.94 4.37 -10.58
N GLY A 29 -13.99 5.19 -11.03
CA GLY A 29 -12.57 5.10 -10.66
C GLY A 29 -11.83 3.88 -11.21
N ASP A 30 -12.56 2.87 -11.69
CA ASP A 30 -12.02 1.59 -12.18
C ASP A 30 -11.02 1.74 -13.34
N ASP A 31 -11.06 2.83 -14.09
CA ASP A 31 -10.14 3.10 -15.20
C ASP A 31 -8.95 3.99 -14.79
N LEU A 32 -8.78 4.30 -13.50
CA LEU A 32 -7.65 5.09 -13.02
C LEU A 32 -6.43 4.23 -12.72
N GLU A 33 -5.30 4.68 -13.25
CA GLU A 33 -3.99 4.09 -13.08
C GLU A 33 -3.18 4.89 -12.08
N VAL A 34 -2.99 4.36 -10.87
CA VAL A 34 -2.37 5.09 -9.76
C VAL A 34 -0.98 4.52 -9.43
N PRO A 35 0.10 5.29 -9.60
CA PRO A 35 1.45 4.83 -9.29
C PRO A 35 1.62 4.32 -7.85
N THR A 36 2.56 3.40 -7.65
CA THR A 36 2.90 2.87 -6.31
C THR A 36 3.78 3.83 -5.50
N ASN A 37 4.63 4.60 -6.18
CA ASN A 37 5.57 5.52 -5.58
C ASN A 37 5.00 6.94 -5.46
N LEU A 38 3.77 7.07 -4.95
CA LEU A 38 3.16 8.40 -4.79
C LEU A 38 3.94 9.25 -3.77
N PRO A 39 4.15 10.55 -4.07
CA PRO A 39 4.62 11.52 -3.10
C PRO A 39 3.72 11.53 -1.86
N PRO A 40 4.24 11.81 -0.65
CA PRO A 40 3.44 11.81 0.59
C PRO A 40 2.13 12.60 0.51
N ILE A 41 2.15 13.77 -0.15
CA ILE A 41 0.98 14.64 -0.33
C ILE A 41 -0.13 14.01 -1.20
N CYS A 42 0.22 13.06 -2.07
CA CYS A 42 -0.69 12.44 -3.03
C CYS A 42 -1.34 11.14 -2.51
N ARG A 43 -0.88 10.60 -1.37
CA ARG A 43 -1.25 9.23 -0.92
C ARG A 43 -2.70 9.11 -0.46
N ASP A 44 -3.21 10.18 0.15
CA ASP A 44 -4.53 10.20 0.81
C ASP A 44 -5.59 10.88 -0.07
N ILE A 45 -5.28 11.15 -1.35
CA ILE A 45 -6.19 11.81 -2.29
C ILE A 45 -7.12 10.78 -2.94
N ASP A 46 -8.43 11.02 -2.84
CA ASP A 46 -9.37 10.39 -3.75
C ASP A 46 -9.32 11.10 -5.11
N PHE A 47 -8.65 10.45 -6.05
CA PHE A 47 -8.52 10.95 -7.41
C PHE A 47 -9.84 10.88 -8.19
N VAL A 48 -10.86 10.13 -7.76
CA VAL A 48 -12.19 10.18 -8.38
C VAL A 48 -12.85 11.51 -8.06
N ALA A 49 -12.91 11.87 -6.78
CA ALA A 49 -13.44 13.15 -6.33
C ALA A 49 -12.59 14.36 -6.76
N ASN A 50 -11.27 14.20 -6.89
CA ASN A 50 -10.33 15.27 -7.22
C ASN A 50 -9.60 15.00 -8.55
N PRO A 51 -10.26 15.18 -9.71
CA PRO A 51 -9.68 14.87 -11.01
C PRO A 51 -8.47 15.75 -11.35
N ASP A 52 -8.41 16.99 -10.87
CA ASP A 52 -7.34 17.95 -11.16
C ASP A 52 -6.00 17.51 -10.53
N MET A 53 -6.07 16.81 -9.40
CA MET A 53 -4.88 16.28 -8.72
C MET A 53 -4.29 15.04 -9.41
N ARG A 54 -4.98 14.48 -10.42
CA ARG A 54 -4.50 13.27 -11.12
C ARG A 54 -3.19 13.53 -11.83
N GLU A 55 -3.13 14.56 -12.66
CA GLU A 55 -1.93 14.88 -13.45
C GLU A 55 -0.75 15.24 -12.54
N MET A 56 -1.00 16.06 -11.51
CA MET A 56 -0.01 16.47 -10.51
C MET A 56 0.60 15.29 -9.74
N CYS A 57 -0.19 14.26 -9.47
CA CYS A 57 0.24 13.05 -8.77
C CYS A 57 0.63 11.90 -9.73
N GLY A 58 0.72 12.16 -11.04
CA GLY A 58 1.09 11.18 -12.05
C GLY A 58 0.06 10.07 -12.30
N VAL A 59 -1.18 10.25 -11.85
CA VAL A 59 -2.31 9.34 -12.05
C VAL A 59 -2.86 9.53 -13.46
N ARG A 60 -2.97 8.43 -14.21
CA ARG A 60 -3.43 8.44 -15.61
C ARG A 60 -4.79 7.75 -15.74
N LYS A 61 -5.54 8.07 -16.79
CA LYS A 61 -6.69 7.26 -17.20
C LYS A 61 -6.20 6.17 -18.13
N ALA A 62 -6.41 4.90 -17.79
CA ALA A 62 -6.18 3.79 -18.71
C ALA A 62 -7.11 3.94 -19.91
N HIS A 63 -6.57 3.95 -21.13
CA HIS A 63 -7.39 3.86 -22.34
C HIS A 63 -7.64 2.41 -22.77
N ASN A 64 -6.82 1.47 -22.27
CA ASN A 64 -6.93 0.05 -22.55
C ASN A 64 -7.01 -0.75 -21.25
N LYS A 65 -8.13 -1.46 -21.02
CA LYS A 65 -8.33 -2.34 -19.85
C LYS A 65 -7.30 -3.47 -19.71
N ALA A 66 -6.56 -3.78 -20.78
CA ALA A 66 -5.59 -4.87 -20.83
C ALA A 66 -4.30 -4.63 -20.03
N TYR A 67 -3.98 -3.38 -19.67
CA TYR A 67 -2.72 -3.03 -18.98
C TYR A 67 -2.93 -2.62 -17.52
N LYS A 68 -3.82 -3.29 -16.78
CA LYS A 68 -4.00 -3.09 -15.32
C LYS A 68 -2.90 -3.74 -14.45
N ASN A 69 -1.63 -3.66 -14.85
CA ASN A 69 -0.50 -4.18 -14.04
C ASN A 69 0.05 -3.14 -13.07
N ILE A 70 -0.83 -2.37 -12.44
CA ILE A 70 -0.43 -1.42 -11.42
C ILE A 70 -0.46 -2.14 -10.08
N PRO A 71 0.68 -2.21 -9.37
CA PRO A 71 0.72 -2.92 -8.11
C PRO A 71 -0.21 -2.24 -7.11
N GLN A 72 -1.05 -3.04 -6.44
CA GLN A 72 -2.01 -2.51 -5.48
C GLN A 72 -1.28 -2.24 -4.16
N GLN A 73 -1.44 -1.06 -3.56
CA GLN A 73 -0.60 -0.64 -2.44
C GLN A 73 -1.42 -0.06 -1.27
N ARG A 74 -0.98 -0.35 -0.05
CA ARG A 74 -1.46 0.27 1.19
C ARG A 74 -0.30 0.75 2.03
N TYR A 75 -0.48 1.87 2.72
CA TYR A 75 0.56 2.47 3.55
C TYR A 75 0.41 2.04 5.02
N LEU A 76 1.54 1.83 5.68
CA LEU A 76 1.61 1.60 7.11
C LEU A 76 1.83 2.92 7.86
N ILE A 77 1.47 2.96 9.14
CA ILE A 77 1.76 4.13 10.00
C ILE A 77 3.17 4.04 10.58
N LYS A 78 3.65 2.83 10.90
CA LYS A 78 4.98 2.61 11.47
C LYS A 78 5.76 1.49 10.74
N PRO A 79 7.08 1.64 10.55
CA PRO A 79 7.78 2.91 10.53
C PRO A 79 7.25 3.79 9.38
N SER A 80 7.51 5.10 9.43
CA SER A 80 7.05 6.03 8.39
C SER A 80 7.52 5.60 6.99
N GLU A 81 6.75 5.96 5.97
CA GLU A 81 7.06 5.66 4.56
C GLU A 81 7.14 4.15 4.23
N THR A 82 6.58 3.31 5.08
CA THR A 82 6.47 1.87 4.82
C THR A 82 5.15 1.55 4.12
N SER A 83 5.18 0.59 3.21
CA SER A 83 3.99 0.16 2.47
C SER A 83 3.95 -1.34 2.25
N ILE A 84 2.74 -1.85 2.07
CA ILE A 84 2.48 -3.22 1.60
C ILE A 84 2.02 -3.10 0.15
N VAL A 85 2.69 -3.82 -0.74
CA VAL A 85 2.40 -3.86 -2.17
C VAL A 85 2.01 -5.27 -2.57
N LYS A 86 0.87 -5.41 -3.25
CA LYS A 86 0.43 -6.66 -3.84
C LYS A 86 0.98 -6.78 -5.25
N THR A 87 1.81 -7.80 -5.46
CA THR A 87 2.39 -8.17 -6.74
C THR A 87 1.90 -9.56 -7.11
N GLY A 88 0.83 -9.64 -7.90
CA GLY A 88 0.15 -10.90 -8.22
C GLY A 88 -0.41 -11.59 -6.96
N ASN A 89 0.08 -12.79 -6.66
CA ASN A 89 -0.31 -13.59 -5.50
C ASN A 89 0.62 -13.42 -4.29
N LYS A 90 1.46 -12.38 -4.28
CA LYS A 90 2.42 -12.12 -3.20
C LYS A 90 2.19 -10.74 -2.61
N LEU A 91 2.54 -10.60 -1.34
CA LEU A 91 2.63 -9.32 -0.67
C LEU A 91 4.09 -8.97 -0.39
N GLU A 92 4.45 -7.75 -0.69
CA GLU A 92 5.76 -7.18 -0.43
C GLU A 92 5.63 -6.07 0.62
N LEU A 93 6.33 -6.22 1.74
CA LEU A 93 6.59 -5.16 2.69
C LEU A 93 7.79 -4.36 2.20
N ARG A 94 7.57 -3.08 1.92
CA ARG A 94 8.58 -2.17 1.38
C ARG A 94 8.87 -1.08 2.41
N PHE A 95 10.11 -1.06 2.90
CA PHE A 95 10.64 0.04 3.69
C PHE A 95 11.42 1.00 2.79
N GLN A 96 11.60 2.22 3.27
CA GLN A 96 12.46 3.20 2.61
C GLN A 96 13.92 2.69 2.63
N ASN A 97 14.60 2.73 1.48
CA ASN A 97 16.01 2.35 1.33
C ASN A 97 16.33 0.89 1.75
N SER A 98 15.36 -0.02 1.66
CA SER A 98 15.58 -1.47 1.82
C SER A 98 15.11 -2.23 0.60
N LEU A 99 15.57 -3.48 0.47
CA LEU A 99 14.93 -4.41 -0.45
C LEU A 99 13.51 -4.76 0.03
N PRO A 100 12.57 -5.05 -0.90
CA PRO A 100 11.25 -5.57 -0.54
C PRO A 100 11.35 -6.91 0.20
N LEU A 101 10.46 -7.11 1.17
CA LEU A 101 10.37 -8.35 1.95
C LEU A 101 9.04 -9.02 1.68
N TYR A 102 9.05 -10.33 1.44
CA TYR A 102 7.81 -11.05 1.20
C TYR A 102 7.07 -11.35 2.51
N LEU A 103 5.78 -11.01 2.53
CA LEU A 103 4.84 -11.38 3.58
C LEU A 103 4.07 -12.61 3.13
N ASP A 104 4.48 -13.77 3.66
CA ASP A 104 3.84 -15.05 3.39
C ASP A 104 2.78 -15.40 4.44
N GLY A 105 1.96 -16.40 4.11
CA GLY A 105 0.92 -16.94 4.98
C GLY A 105 -0.47 -16.34 4.73
N PRO A 106 -1.41 -16.48 5.68
CA PRO A 106 -2.81 -16.08 5.50
C PRO A 106 -2.99 -14.61 5.13
N ILE A 107 -2.07 -13.72 5.57
CA ILE A 107 -2.13 -12.28 5.33
C ILE A 107 -2.32 -11.92 3.85
N VAL A 108 -1.81 -12.74 2.93
CA VAL A 108 -1.90 -12.52 1.47
C VAL A 108 -3.34 -12.40 1.00
N ASN A 109 -4.25 -13.14 1.64
CA ASN A 109 -5.67 -13.16 1.31
C ASN A 109 -6.53 -12.35 2.30
N GLU A 110 -5.94 -11.89 3.41
CA GLU A 110 -6.64 -11.17 4.47
C GLU A 110 -6.51 -9.64 4.35
N LEU A 111 -5.69 -9.15 3.42
CA LEU A 111 -5.59 -7.73 3.08
C LEU A 111 -6.31 -7.42 1.75
N LEU A 112 -7.22 -6.45 1.81
CA LEU A 112 -7.97 -5.91 0.69
C LEU A 112 -7.26 -4.67 0.15
N PHE A 113 -7.22 -4.54 -1.17
CA PHE A 113 -6.56 -3.44 -1.88
C PHE A 113 -7.49 -2.72 -2.88
N ASN A 114 -8.78 -2.65 -2.55
CA ASN A 114 -9.74 -1.88 -3.35
C ASN A 114 -9.52 -0.36 -3.16
N GLN A 115 -10.21 0.46 -3.94
CA GLN A 115 -10.02 1.92 -3.93
C GLN A 115 -10.29 2.55 -2.56
N GLU A 116 -11.32 2.08 -1.84
CA GLU A 116 -11.67 2.54 -0.50
C GLU A 116 -10.53 2.28 0.49
N LYS A 117 -10.01 1.04 0.49
CA LYS A 117 -8.92 0.61 1.38
C LYS A 117 -7.58 1.24 1.08
N ARG A 118 -7.38 1.78 -0.13
CA ARG A 118 -6.15 2.47 -0.51
C ARG A 118 -5.93 3.77 0.27
N LEU A 119 -7.01 4.48 0.60
CA LEU A 119 -6.97 5.74 1.36
C LEU A 119 -6.75 5.49 2.85
N GLU A 120 -7.03 4.27 3.32
CA GLU A 120 -6.87 3.88 4.72
C GLU A 120 -5.44 3.39 5.01
N LYS A 121 -4.71 4.17 5.82
CA LYS A 121 -3.44 3.71 6.39
C LYS A 121 -3.68 2.60 7.41
N ILE A 122 -2.89 1.54 7.31
CA ILE A 122 -2.94 0.41 8.24
C ILE A 122 -2.25 0.82 9.55
N LYS A 123 -3.03 0.80 10.65
CA LYS A 123 -2.57 1.09 12.02
C LYS A 123 -1.82 -0.11 12.61
N ASN A 124 -0.62 -0.38 12.12
CA ASN A 124 0.20 -1.48 12.58
C ASN A 124 0.93 -1.16 13.89
N THR A 125 1.32 -2.19 14.64
CA THR A 125 2.28 -2.08 15.75
C THR A 125 3.70 -2.20 15.25
N TYR A 126 4.65 -1.64 16.01
CA TYR A 126 6.08 -1.65 15.69
C TYR A 126 6.88 -1.57 16.99
N ASP A 127 7.54 -2.68 17.34
CA ASP A 127 8.38 -2.80 18.53
C ASP A 127 9.84 -2.94 18.08
N TYR A 128 10.66 -1.93 18.33
CA TYR A 128 12.08 -1.92 17.99
C TYR A 128 12.94 -2.20 19.21
N HIS A 129 13.94 -3.06 19.05
CA HIS A 129 14.90 -3.38 20.08
C HIS A 129 16.33 -3.30 19.54
N GLU A 130 17.18 -2.59 20.29
CA GLU A 130 18.60 -2.47 19.99
C GLU A 130 19.42 -2.75 21.26
N SER A 131 20.40 -3.65 21.12
CA SER A 131 21.35 -3.98 22.17
C SER A 131 22.77 -3.99 21.62
N TYR A 132 23.73 -3.68 22.48
CA TYR A 132 25.15 -3.66 22.14
C TYR A 132 25.92 -4.49 23.14
N ASN A 133 26.56 -5.54 22.66
CA ASN A 133 27.41 -6.41 23.48
C ASN A 133 28.81 -5.79 23.58
N LYS A 134 29.23 -5.40 24.79
CA LYS A 134 30.56 -4.79 25.00
C LYS A 134 31.72 -5.74 24.73
N ILE A 135 31.51 -7.06 24.89
CA ILE A 135 32.54 -8.09 24.74
C ILE A 135 32.73 -8.44 23.27
N SER A 136 31.65 -8.82 22.58
CA SER A 136 31.73 -9.14 21.14
C SER A 136 31.79 -7.91 20.24
N LYS A 137 31.49 -6.72 20.78
CA LYS A 137 31.32 -5.44 20.05
C LYS A 137 30.24 -5.50 18.96
N GLU A 138 29.34 -6.48 19.05
CA GLU A 138 28.23 -6.64 18.12
C GLU A 138 27.01 -5.87 18.60
N ARG A 139 26.34 -5.27 17.63
CA ARG A 139 25.07 -4.57 17.78
C ARG A 139 23.95 -5.41 17.20
N THR A 140 23.03 -5.81 18.06
CA THR A 140 21.80 -6.47 17.64
C THR A 140 20.72 -5.42 17.46
N ARG A 141 20.11 -5.38 16.27
CA ARG A 141 18.96 -4.55 15.95
C ARG A 141 17.87 -5.45 15.39
N ILE A 142 16.75 -5.53 16.07
CA ILE A 142 15.62 -6.37 15.69
C ILE A 142 14.33 -5.59 15.89
N PHE A 143 13.29 -5.94 15.14
CA PHE A 143 11.98 -5.34 15.33
C PHE A 143 10.85 -6.31 15.01
N LYS A 144 9.71 -6.09 15.66
CA LYS A 144 8.47 -6.84 15.49
C LYS A 144 7.38 -5.91 14.96
N MET A 145 6.58 -6.41 14.03
CA MET A 145 5.45 -5.69 13.44
C MET A 145 4.19 -6.54 13.51
N GLY A 146 3.15 -6.01 14.13
CA GLY A 146 1.79 -6.55 14.07
C GLY A 146 0.98 -5.81 13.01
N ILE A 147 0.61 -6.51 11.94
CA ILE A 147 -0.17 -5.95 10.84
C ILE A 147 -1.63 -6.42 11.00
N PRO A 148 -2.57 -5.51 11.34
CA PRO A 148 -3.99 -5.85 11.36
C PRO A 148 -4.49 -6.08 9.94
N THR A 149 -5.37 -7.07 9.80
CA THR A 149 -5.99 -7.49 8.54
C THR A 149 -7.41 -6.96 8.43
N ASP A 150 -7.96 -6.91 7.22
CA ASP A 150 -9.33 -6.43 7.02
C ASP A 150 -10.39 -7.42 7.54
N PHE A 151 -9.99 -8.66 7.86
CA PHE A 151 -10.83 -9.68 8.48
C PHE A 151 -10.78 -9.68 10.02
N GLY A 152 -10.11 -8.70 10.63
CA GLY A 152 -10.08 -8.51 12.09
C GLY A 152 -9.00 -9.32 12.83
N SER A 153 -8.16 -10.09 12.12
CA SER A 153 -6.99 -10.74 12.71
C SER A 153 -5.76 -9.83 12.67
N THR A 154 -4.77 -10.08 13.53
CA THR A 154 -3.45 -9.42 13.47
C THR A 154 -2.38 -10.46 13.19
N ARG A 155 -1.49 -10.16 12.24
CA ARG A 155 -0.40 -11.04 11.84
C ARG A 155 0.93 -10.43 12.25
N GLU A 156 1.74 -11.21 12.96
CA GLU A 156 3.03 -10.76 13.48
C GLU A 156 4.18 -11.16 12.55
N PHE A 157 5.11 -10.24 12.36
CA PHE A 157 6.32 -10.43 11.56
C PHE A 157 7.51 -9.86 12.30
N CYS A 158 8.58 -10.64 12.40
CA CYS A 158 9.79 -10.25 13.09
C CYS A 158 10.97 -10.20 12.13
N PHE A 159 11.84 -9.22 12.37
CA PHE A 159 12.92 -8.89 11.46
C PHE A 159 14.20 -8.53 12.21
N ARG A 160 15.33 -8.81 11.56
CA ARG A 160 16.67 -8.42 11.99
C ARG A 160 17.25 -7.40 11.01
N ILE A 161 17.91 -6.38 11.55
CA ILE A 161 18.69 -5.40 10.78
C ILE A 161 20.18 -5.74 10.95
N PRO A 162 20.81 -6.42 9.99
CA PRO A 162 22.20 -6.80 10.08
C PRO A 162 23.11 -5.57 10.18
N GLU A 163 24.30 -5.76 10.73
CA GLU A 163 25.30 -4.70 10.78
C GLU A 163 25.79 -4.30 9.38
N ALA A 164 26.03 -3.01 9.19
CA ALA A 164 26.63 -2.51 7.97
C ALA A 164 28.09 -2.97 7.88
N LYS A 165 28.38 -3.97 7.05
CA LYS A 165 29.74 -4.46 6.80
C LYS A 165 30.49 -3.49 5.86
N GLY A 166 31.74 -3.15 6.17
CA GLY A 166 32.66 -2.39 5.30
C GLY A 166 33.22 -1.08 5.89
N ASN A 167 34.01 -0.35 5.09
CA ASN A 167 34.62 0.94 5.45
C ASN A 167 33.58 2.08 5.34
N ALA A 168 33.81 3.23 6.01
CA ALA A 168 32.84 4.34 6.04
C ALA A 168 32.32 4.77 4.65
N ARG A 169 33.18 4.74 3.62
CA ARG A 169 32.84 5.05 2.22
C ARG A 169 31.99 3.98 1.53
N THR A 170 32.10 2.71 1.91
CA THR A 170 31.34 1.60 1.32
C THR A 170 30.09 1.26 2.11
N ARG A 171 30.01 1.65 3.40
CA ARG A 171 28.83 1.46 4.23
C ARG A 171 27.60 2.16 3.67
N SER A 172 27.74 3.32 3.03
CA SER A 172 26.66 4.08 2.38
C SER A 172 26.21 3.48 1.04
N LYS A 173 27.11 2.83 0.29
CA LYS A 173 26.79 2.14 -0.98
C LYS A 173 26.25 0.73 -0.79
N ALA A 174 26.59 0.06 0.31
CA ALA A 174 26.01 -1.22 0.71
C ALA A 174 24.60 -1.07 1.33
N MET A 175 24.06 0.16 1.43
CA MET A 175 22.78 0.52 2.07
C MET A 175 21.55 0.24 1.21
N GLY A 176 21.39 -0.97 0.70
CA GLY A 176 20.08 -1.57 0.88
C GLY A 176 20.20 -2.28 2.22
N ASN A 177 19.74 -1.70 3.34
CA ASN A 177 19.80 -2.43 4.61
C ASN A 177 19.01 -3.74 4.38
N ASN A 178 19.72 -4.86 4.26
CA ASN A 178 19.14 -6.18 4.05
C ASN A 178 18.44 -6.57 5.34
N ILE A 179 17.25 -6.03 5.55
CA ILE A 179 16.39 -6.48 6.63
C ILE A 179 16.12 -7.96 6.35
N GLU A 180 16.34 -8.80 7.34
CA GLU A 180 16.18 -10.25 7.22
C GLU A 180 14.99 -10.67 8.08
N ARG A 181 14.21 -11.63 7.57
CA ARG A 181 13.13 -12.22 8.35
C ARG A 181 13.72 -13.11 9.45
N MET A 182 13.12 -13.06 10.63
CA MET A 182 13.43 -13.95 11.73
C MET A 182 12.13 -14.44 12.38
N ASP A 183 12.24 -15.51 13.17
CA ASP A 183 11.10 -16.00 13.93
C ASP A 183 10.78 -15.08 15.11
N CYS A 184 9.50 -14.92 15.40
CA CYS A 184 9.09 -14.07 16.50
C CYS A 184 9.41 -14.67 17.87
N GLU A 185 9.57 -15.99 17.97
CA GLU A 185 10.05 -16.65 19.18
C GLU A 185 11.51 -16.27 19.49
N ASP A 186 12.36 -16.19 18.46
CA ASP A 186 13.73 -15.71 18.59
C ASP A 186 13.78 -14.24 19.01
N PHE A 187 12.89 -13.41 18.47
CA PHE A 187 12.77 -12.00 18.87
C PHE A 187 12.51 -11.89 20.37
N GLU A 188 11.49 -12.60 20.87
CA GLU A 188 11.13 -12.57 22.30
C GLU A 188 12.27 -13.10 23.18
N THR A 189 12.97 -14.15 22.73
CA THR A 189 14.12 -14.73 23.44
C THR A 189 15.26 -13.73 23.58
N ILE A 190 15.63 -13.04 22.49
CA ILE A 190 16.67 -12.00 22.51
C ILE A 190 16.30 -10.85 23.43
N VAL A 191 15.06 -10.36 23.34
CA VAL A 191 14.58 -9.24 24.16
C VAL A 191 14.59 -9.61 25.65
N LYS A 192 14.16 -10.82 26.01
CA LYS A 192 14.20 -11.30 27.40
C LYS A 192 15.63 -11.43 27.92
N ALA A 193 16.54 -12.00 27.13
CA ALA A 193 17.94 -12.15 27.50
C ALA A 193 18.63 -10.80 27.75
N ASP A 194 18.39 -9.81 26.89
CA ASP A 194 18.95 -8.45 27.06
C ASP A 194 18.40 -7.75 28.31
N LYS A 195 17.10 -7.88 28.58
CA LYS A 195 16.49 -7.33 29.81
C LYS A 195 17.10 -7.95 31.06
N ALA A 196 17.20 -9.27 31.11
CA ALA A 196 17.80 -9.97 32.25
C ALA A 196 19.27 -9.58 32.47
N ALA A 197 20.04 -9.35 31.39
CA ALA A 197 21.43 -8.91 31.48
C ALA A 197 21.60 -7.46 31.96
N LYS A 198 20.56 -6.62 31.87
CA LYS A 198 20.58 -5.22 32.32
C LYS A 198 20.09 -5.03 33.76
N GLU A 199 19.38 -6.02 34.30
CA GLU A 199 18.88 -6.03 35.68
C GLU A 199 19.89 -6.61 36.68
N LEU A 200 21.02 -7.16 36.20
CA LEU A 200 22.18 -7.62 36.96
C LEU A 200 23.27 -6.54 37.02
#